data_AF-A0A8T5NZQ8-F1
#
_entry.id   AF-A0A8T5NZQ8-F1
#
_cell.length_a   1.000
_cell.length_b   1.000
_cell.length_c   1.000
_cell.angle_alpha   90.00
_cell.angle_beta   90.00
_cell.angle_gamma   90.00
#
_symmetry.space_group_name_H-M   'P 1'
#
loop_
_entity.id
_entity.type
_entity.pdbx_description
1 polymer ?
#
loop_
_entity_poly.entity_id
_entity_poly.type
_entity_poly.pdbx_seq_one_letter_code
_entity_poly.pdbx_strand_id
1 'polypeptide(L)' 'MFIDGSNLYHSVKDSFGLHDNEIDFRVLINFLRKERLMICIFYYNASLDREYNADIYNKQQKFFAELRRIPDFHVVLCR' A
#
# COMPACT_ATOMS: atom_id res chain seq x y z
N MET A 1 -5.59 -7.23 9.08
CA MET A 1 -4.29 -6.52 9.14
C MET A 1 -4.54 -5.06 8.82
N PHE A 2 -3.90 -4.15 9.55
CA PHE A 2 -4.01 -2.72 9.31
C PHE A 2 -2.62 -2.19 8.97
N ILE A 3 -2.50 -1.50 7.83
CA ILE A 3 -1.24 -1.00 7.29
C ILE A 3 -1.38 0.51 7.14
N ASP A 4 -0.49 1.25 7.77
CA ASP A 4 -0.30 2.68 7.50
C ASP A 4 0.62 2.82 6.28
N GLY A 5 0.06 3.24 5.17
CA GLY A 5 0.74 3.36 3.89
C GLY A 5 1.82 4.44 3.87
N SER A 6 1.59 5.57 4.54
CA SER A 6 2.57 6.66 4.60
C SER A 6 3.75 6.23 5.46
N ASN A 7 3.50 5.68 6.64
CA ASN A 7 4.57 5.20 7.52
C ASN A 7 5.36 4.05 6.88
N LEU A 8 4.67 3.11 6.22
CA LEU A 8 5.34 2.02 5.50
C LEU A 8 6.23 2.56 4.38
N TYR A 9 5.73 3.50 3.57
CA TYR A 9 6.50 4.11 2.48
C TYR A 9 7.79 4.76 3.00
N HIS A 10 7.69 5.60 4.03
CA HIS A 10 8.85 6.28 4.62
C HIS A 10 9.82 5.28 5.24
N SER A 11 9.31 4.31 6.01
CA SER A 11 10.16 3.30 6.67
C SER A 11 10.94 2.45 5.67
N VAL A 12 10.31 2.04 4.56
CA VAL A 12 10.95 1.21 3.53
C VAL A 12 12.00 2.02 2.77
N LYS A 13 11.67 3.27 2.43
CA LYS A 13 12.59 4.19 1.76
C LYS A 13 13.83 4.47 2.61
N ASP A 14 13.63 4.78 3.89
CA ASP A 14 14.73 5.18 4.77
C ASP A 14 15.59 3.98 5.19
N SER A 15 14.99 2.79 5.35
CA SER A 15 15.71 1.60 5.82
C SER A 15 16.39 0.82 4.68
N PHE A 16 15.80 0.81 3.49
CA PHE A 16 16.24 -0.06 2.39
C PHE A 16 16.55 0.69 1.08
N GLY A 17 16.26 1.99 1.00
CA GLY A 17 16.38 2.76 -0.24
C GLY A 17 15.38 2.34 -1.32
N LEU A 18 14.31 1.62 -0.94
CA LEU A 18 13.29 1.10 -1.83
C LEU A 18 12.00 1.91 -1.73
N HIS A 19 11.19 1.87 -2.77
CA HIS A 19 9.83 2.39 -2.77
C HIS A 19 8.81 1.28 -2.47
N ASP A 20 7.63 1.66 -1.99
CA ASP A 20 6.55 0.73 -1.63
C ASP A 20 6.02 -0.08 -2.83
N ASN A 21 6.06 0.49 -4.03
CA ASN A 21 5.73 -0.20 -5.28
C ASN A 21 6.73 -1.29 -5.68
N GLU A 22 7.90 -1.37 -5.02
CA GLU A 22 8.88 -2.44 -5.20
C GLU A 22 8.63 -3.61 -4.24
N ILE A 23 7.68 -3.47 -3.31
CA ILE A 23 7.30 -4.51 -2.37
C ILE A 23 6.18 -5.37 -2.97
N ASP A 24 6.41 -6.68 -3.06
CA ASP A 24 5.31 -7.61 -3.29
C ASP A 24 4.48 -7.77 -2.01
N PHE A 25 3.38 -7.03 -1.95
CA PHE A 25 2.45 -7.08 -0.83
C PHE A 25 1.89 -8.48 -0.60
N ARG A 26 1.73 -9.33 -1.63
CA ARG A 26 1.22 -10.70 -1.44
C ARG A 26 2.22 -11.54 -0.66
N VAL A 27 3.51 -11.42 -0.98
CA VAL A 27 4.59 -12.11 -0.28
C VAL A 27 4.70 -11.60 1.16
N LEU A 28 4.71 -10.28 1.35
CA LEU A 28 4.77 -9.66 2.68
C LEU A 28 3.61 -10.11 3.57
N ILE A 29 2.40 -10.05 3.02
CA ILE A 29 1.18 -10.44 3.71
C ILE A 29 1.20 -11.94 4.09
N ASN A 30 1.62 -12.81 3.16
CA ASN A 30 1.73 -14.25 3.42
C ASN A 30 2.76 -14.54 4.52
N PHE A 31 3.89 -13.84 4.49
CA PHE A 31 4.92 -13.92 5.52
C PHE A 31 4.39 -13.49 6.90
N LEU A 32 3.64 -12.38 6.96
CA LEU A 32 3.09 -11.84 8.20
C LEU A 32 1.93 -12.69 8.77
N ARG A 33 1.06 -13.27 7.92
CA ARG A 33 -0.08 -14.09 8.41
C ARG A 33 0.37 -15.43 8.99
N LYS A 34 1.48 -15.99 8.51
CA LYS A 34 1.93 -17.36 8.84
C LYS A 34 0.80 -18.38 8.61
N GLU A 35 0.41 -19.12 9.63
CA GLU A 35 -0.66 -20.13 9.58
C GLU A 35 -2.06 -19.56 9.88
N ARG A 36 -2.18 -18.25 10.18
CA ARG A 36 -3.46 -17.64 10.52
C ARG A 36 -4.29 -17.41 9.27
N LEU A 37 -5.60 -17.62 9.40
CA LEU A 37 -6.57 -17.18 8.40
C LEU A 37 -6.58 -15.65 8.36
N MET A 38 -6.53 -15.12 7.15
CA MET A 38 -6.59 -13.69 6.92
C MET A 38 -7.98 -13.32 6.46
N ILE A 39 -8.63 -12.47 7.24
CA ILE A 39 -10.03 -12.07 6.97
C ILE A 39 -10.07 -10.81 6.13
N CYS A 40 -9.40 -9.73 6.55
CA CYS A 40 -9.33 -8.48 5.82
C CYS A 40 -7.98 -7.77 6.02
N ILE A 41 -7.59 -6.97 5.04
CA ILE A 41 -6.41 -6.13 5.04
C ILE A 41 -6.86 -4.71 4.71
N PHE A 42 -6.47 -3.75 5.54
CA PHE A 42 -6.78 -2.34 5.32
C PHE A 42 -5.47 -1.58 5.18
N TYR A 43 -5.31 -0.92 4.04
CA TYR A 43 -4.18 -0.05 3.75
C TYR A 43 -4.69 1.39 3.74
N TYR A 44 -4.28 2.15 4.75
CA TYR A 44 -4.66 3.54 4.92
C TYR A 44 -3.62 4.44 4.27
N ASN A 45 -4.04 5.36 3.42
CA ASN A 45 -3.13 6.35 2.84
C ASN A 45 -3.88 7.64 2.50
N ALA A 46 -3.17 8.73 2.28
CA ALA A 46 -3.73 9.96 1.75
C ALA A 46 -3.68 9.92 0.21
N SER A 47 -4.72 10.45 -0.43
CA SER A 47 -4.66 10.72 -1.87
C SER A 47 -3.72 11.88 -2.12
N LEU A 48 -2.80 11.74 -3.07
CA LEU A 48 -2.03 12.87 -3.54
C LEU A 48 -2.93 13.86 -4.29
N ASP A 49 -2.48 15.11 -4.33
CA ASP A 49 -3.15 16.16 -5.09
C ASP A 49 -2.82 16.03 -6.58
N ARG A 50 -3.87 15.87 -7.38
CA ARG A 50 -3.78 15.78 -8.85
C ARG A 50 -3.34 17.10 -9.47
N GLU A 51 -3.73 18.23 -8.91
CA GLU A 51 -3.38 19.57 -9.43
C GLU A 51 -1.91 19.89 -9.20
N TYR A 52 -1.34 19.40 -8.09
CA TYR A 52 0.08 19.55 -7.80
C TYR A 52 0.97 18.72 -8.74
N ASN A 53 0.67 17.43 -8.91
CA ASN A 53 1.42 16.56 -9.81
C ASN A 53 0.59 15.40 -10.36
N ALA A 54 0.03 15.59 -11.55
CA ALA A 54 -0.82 14.61 -12.21
C ALA A 54 -0.12 13.27 -12.50
N ASP A 55 1.18 13.27 -12.80
CA ASP A 55 1.92 12.05 -13.12
C ASP A 55 2.12 11.16 -11.88
N ILE A 56 2.51 11.77 -10.76
CA ILE A 56 2.67 11.04 -9.49
C ILE A 56 1.30 10.57 -8.99
N TYR A 57 0.27 11.41 -9.08
CA TYR A 57 -1.09 11.02 -8.77
C TYR A 57 -1.53 9.79 -9.58
N ASN A 58 -1.33 9.81 -10.91
CA ASN A 58 -1.70 8.70 -11.77
C ASN A 58 -0.95 7.40 -11.43
N LYS A 59 0.35 7.49 -11.08
CA LYS A 59 1.13 6.34 -10.60
C LYS A 59 0.56 5.80 -9.29
N GLN A 60 0.22 6.68 -8.34
CA GLN A 60 -0.37 6.30 -7.06
C GLN A 60 -1.71 5.60 -7.26
N GLN A 61 -2.58 6.11 -8.13
CA GLN A 61 -3.87 5.49 -8.40
C GLN A 61 -3.73 4.11 -9.06
N LYS A 62 -2.76 3.94 -9.97
CA LYS A 62 -2.44 2.61 -10.54
C LYS A 62 -1.95 1.64 -9.46
N PHE A 63 -1.09 2.08 -8.57
CA PHE A 63 -0.63 1.27 -7.45
C PHE A 63 -1.80 0.84 -6.54
N PHE A 64 -2.68 1.78 -6.16
CA PHE A 64 -3.88 1.46 -5.38
C PHE A 64 -4.83 0.51 -6.11
N ALA A 65 -4.94 0.60 -7.44
CA ALA A 65 -5.71 -0.34 -8.23
C ALA A 65 -5.13 -1.76 -8.13
N GLU A 66 -3.81 -1.91 -8.23
CA GLU A 66 -3.14 -3.22 -8.10
C GLU A 66 -3.29 -3.81 -6.69
N LEU A 67 -3.21 -2.99 -5.64
CA LEU A 67 -3.46 -3.44 -4.26
C LEU A 67 -4.89 -3.97 -4.09
N ARG A 68 -5.89 -3.29 -4.64
CA ARG A 68 -7.31 -3.72 -4.59
C ARG A 68 -7.57 -5.04 -5.35
N ARG A 69 -6.65 -5.51 -6.19
CA ARG A 69 -6.76 -6.82 -6.86
C ARG A 69 -6.37 -7.98 -5.93
N ILE A 70 -5.74 -7.70 -4.79
CA ILE A 70 -5.46 -8.70 -3.77
C ILE A 70 -6.77 -9.02 -3.03
N PRO A 71 -7.14 -10.30 -2.87
CA PRO A 71 -8.33 -10.69 -2.13
C PRO A 71 -8.37 -10.07 -0.73
N ASP A 72 -9.54 -9.56 -0.35
CA ASP A 72 -9.82 -8.96 0.96
C ASP A 72 -8.90 -7.77 1.33
N PHE A 73 -8.31 -7.11 0.32
CA PHE A 73 -7.45 -5.95 0.48
C PHE A 73 -8.20 -4.65 0.15
N HIS A 74 -8.36 -3.82 1.18
CA HIS A 74 -9.10 -2.57 1.12
C HIS A 74 -8.14 -1.38 1.22
N VAL A 75 -8.09 -0.56 0.18
CA VAL A 75 -7.39 0.73 0.21
C VAL A 75 -8.35 1.81 0.69
N VAL A 76 -8.07 2.38 1.86
CA VAL A 76 -8.86 3.43 2.51
C VAL A 76 -8.12 4.75 2.37
N LEU A 77 -8.74 5.71 1.66
CA LEU A 77 -8.16 7.04 1.45
C LEU A 77 -8.66 8.01 2.51
N CYS A 78 -7.74 8.51 3.32
CA CYS A 78 -8.02 9.54 4.34
C CYS A 78 -8.09 10.92 3.67
N ARG A 79 -8.95 11.79 4.21
CA ARG A 79 -9.12 13.19 3.79
C ARG A 79 -8.30 14.12 4.66
#